data_AF-A0A5K0ZCH5-F1
#
_entry.id   AF-A0A5K0ZCH5-F1
#
_cell.length_a   1.000
_cell.length_b   1.000
_cell.length_c   1.000
_cell.angle_alpha   90.00
_cell.angle_beta   90.00
_cell.angle_gamma   90.00
#
_symmetry.space_group_name_H-M   'P 1'
#
loop_
_entity.id
_entity.type
_entity.pdbx_description
1 polymer ?
#
loop_
_entity_poly.entity_id
_entity_poly.type
_entity_poly.pdbx_seq_one_letter_code
_entity_poly.pdbx_strand_id
1 'polypeptide(L)'
;ISILTSFTRCRMLEELYPSQNLLNGILPSSVGNLTTTLSKLDLSSNQIEGTIPLALANLTKLIALKLSSNKIKGLIPPNIGQMHSLQVLLLENNSLEGPIPLSFYQLVRMYGLDIGHNMPIGSISSSINNLTSLQRLYLSSNKLSSTLPPGLCELKDLRELYMQDNYFTGNLPLGIGNFIIMDHIDISANKLSGELPASLSKLQMLEYLNLSQNTFDGRIPEQLHHMLNLGTIDLSHNKLSGEIPKSLDKLQYIQVLDLSFNLLEGEIPSGGKFANLSAESFLGSYALCGAPKFQVPLCLHKTERQSKSNAAKVIVACAIGGSALLVIVCTFIGISCYRKKRLLKQPDDIERLRGITLPVISHRELVHATSNFSNANFLGNGSFGSVYKGILADGMTVAVKVHNLLFEGAFKSFDIECTVMRQIRHRNLVKVITYCS
;
A
#
# COMPACT_ATOMS: atom_id res chain seq x y z
N ILE A 1 12.70 31.50 -25.28
CA ILE A 1 13.98 30.98 -24.69
C ILE A 1 15.17 31.01 -25.67
N SER A 2 15.00 31.39 -26.95
CA SER A 2 16.08 31.46 -27.94
C SER A 2 17.20 32.45 -27.61
N ILE A 3 16.97 33.42 -26.72
CA ILE A 3 18.00 34.36 -26.24
C ILE A 3 19.21 33.66 -25.60
N LEU A 4 19.05 32.43 -25.09
CA LEU A 4 20.17 31.63 -24.58
C LEU A 4 21.25 31.41 -25.65
N THR A 5 20.87 31.32 -26.93
CA THR A 5 21.83 31.23 -28.04
C THR A 5 22.70 32.47 -28.12
N SER A 6 22.17 33.66 -27.83
CA SER A 6 22.94 34.91 -27.83
C SER A 6 23.97 34.95 -26.69
N PHE A 7 23.64 34.36 -25.54
CA PHE A 7 24.55 34.29 -24.38
C PHE A 7 25.72 33.33 -24.56
N THR A 8 25.73 32.48 -25.58
CA THR A 8 26.91 31.65 -25.93
C THR A 8 28.14 32.49 -26.26
N ARG A 9 27.96 33.78 -26.60
CA ARG A 9 29.05 34.73 -26.84
C ARG A 9 29.59 35.39 -25.57
N CYS A 10 28.90 35.26 -24.44
CA CYS A 10 29.26 35.87 -23.17
C CYS A 10 30.27 35.00 -22.41
N ARG A 11 31.57 35.14 -22.75
CA ARG A 11 32.65 34.29 -22.23
C ARG A 11 32.91 34.38 -20.71
N MET A 12 32.39 35.41 -20.05
CA MET A 12 32.54 35.63 -18.61
C MET A 12 31.25 35.40 -17.83
N LEU A 13 30.21 34.85 -18.46
CA LEU A 13 28.95 34.58 -17.77
C LEU A 13 29.14 33.46 -16.74
N GLU A 14 28.97 33.76 -15.46
CA GLU A 14 29.12 32.77 -14.39
C GLU A 14 27.78 32.25 -13.89
N GLU A 15 26.76 33.10 -13.91
CA GLU A 15 25.44 32.76 -13.38
C GLU A 15 24.35 33.37 -14.26
N LEU A 16 23.26 32.64 -14.47
CA LEU A 16 22.12 33.07 -15.29
C LEU A 16 20.81 32.69 -14.62
N TYR A 17 20.01 33.69 -14.21
CA TYR A 17 18.75 33.51 -13.45
C TYR A 17 17.51 34.15 -14.10
N PRO A 18 17.09 33.76 -15.31
CA PRO A 18 15.84 34.23 -15.88
C PRO A 18 14.63 33.41 -15.38
N SER A 19 14.61 33.02 -14.11
CA SER A 19 13.50 32.32 -13.49
C SER A 19 12.30 33.22 -13.24
N GLN A 20 11.11 32.65 -13.02
CA GLN A 20 9.87 33.39 -12.74
C GLN A 20 9.51 34.39 -13.85
N ASN A 21 9.57 33.94 -15.09
CA ASN A 21 9.27 34.75 -16.27
C ASN A 21 8.25 34.03 -17.17
N LEU A 22 7.95 34.62 -18.32
CA LEU A 22 7.07 34.02 -19.34
C LEU A 22 7.88 33.44 -20.52
N LEU A 23 9.13 33.00 -20.27
CA LEU A 23 9.96 32.45 -21.34
C LEU A 23 9.35 31.15 -21.87
N ASN A 24 9.07 31.13 -23.17
CA ASN A 24 8.46 29.99 -23.85
C ASN A 24 9.40 29.41 -24.93
N GLY A 25 8.97 28.30 -25.53
CA GLY A 25 9.68 27.58 -26.58
C GLY A 25 10.63 26.52 -26.03
N ILE A 26 11.45 25.96 -26.92
CA ILE A 26 12.27 24.78 -26.64
C ILE A 26 13.70 25.19 -26.27
N LEU A 27 14.28 24.53 -25.27
CA LEU A 27 15.71 24.67 -24.93
C LEU A 27 16.58 24.33 -26.15
N PRO A 28 17.30 25.30 -26.74
CA PRO A 28 18.08 25.04 -27.93
C PRO A 28 19.33 24.22 -27.59
N SER A 29 19.77 23.32 -28.47
CA SER A 29 21.02 22.56 -28.28
C SER A 29 22.25 23.46 -28.08
N SER A 30 22.21 24.71 -28.55
CA SER A 30 23.26 25.70 -28.30
C SER A 30 23.44 26.05 -26.83
N VAL A 31 22.53 25.67 -25.93
CA VAL A 31 22.70 25.84 -24.47
C VAL A 31 23.96 25.13 -23.97
N GLY A 32 24.38 24.03 -24.60
CA GLY A 32 25.63 23.35 -24.31
C GLY A 32 26.89 24.13 -24.69
N ASN A 33 26.74 25.22 -25.45
CA ASN A 33 27.82 26.13 -25.84
C ASN A 33 27.82 27.43 -25.01
N LEU A 34 27.01 27.50 -23.93
CA LEU A 34 27.22 28.53 -22.92
C LEU A 34 28.64 28.39 -22.36
N THR A 35 29.18 29.52 -21.88
CA THR A 35 30.57 29.58 -21.45
C THR A 35 30.94 28.49 -20.44
N THR A 36 32.18 28.04 -20.51
CA THR A 36 32.76 27.08 -19.57
C THR A 36 32.89 27.64 -18.16
N THR A 37 32.69 28.95 -17.96
CA THR A 37 32.65 29.59 -16.63
C THR A 37 31.28 29.51 -15.97
N LEU A 38 30.22 29.10 -16.70
CA LEU A 38 28.87 29.08 -16.16
C LEU A 38 28.75 28.03 -15.05
N SER A 39 28.43 28.49 -13.85
CA SER A 39 28.30 27.70 -12.63
C SER A 39 26.84 27.53 -12.20
N LYS A 40 25.94 28.47 -12.54
CA LYS A 40 24.52 28.37 -12.17
C LYS A 40 23.62 28.76 -13.33
N LEU A 41 22.63 27.91 -13.59
CA LEU A 41 21.59 28.14 -14.59
C LEU A 41 20.23 27.87 -13.96
N ASP A 42 19.45 28.94 -13.78
CA ASP A 42 18.10 28.86 -13.23
C ASP A 42 17.07 29.36 -14.25
N LEU A 43 16.34 28.41 -14.83
CA LEU A 43 15.26 28.65 -15.77
C LEU A 43 13.90 28.27 -15.18
N SER A 44 13.82 28.12 -13.85
CA SER A 44 12.61 27.65 -13.18
C SER A 44 11.44 28.61 -13.33
N SER A 45 10.21 28.10 -13.18
CA SER A 45 8.97 28.90 -13.24
C SER A 45 8.84 29.71 -14.54
N ASN A 46 8.81 29.01 -15.66
CA ASN A 46 8.65 29.57 -17.00
C ASN A 46 7.66 28.73 -17.82
N GLN A 47 7.59 28.92 -19.13
CA GLN A 47 6.77 28.12 -20.06
C GLN A 47 7.63 27.35 -21.08
N ILE A 48 8.83 26.92 -20.67
CA ILE A 48 9.76 26.19 -21.53
C ILE A 48 9.18 24.80 -21.80
N GLU A 49 9.16 24.40 -23.07
CA GLU A 49 8.63 23.11 -23.53
C GLU A 49 9.71 22.28 -24.24
N GLY A 50 9.31 21.12 -24.78
CA GLY A 50 10.24 20.22 -25.47
C GLY A 50 11.06 19.39 -24.49
N THR A 51 12.26 18.96 -24.88
CA THR A 51 13.11 18.07 -24.09
C THR A 51 14.33 18.79 -23.53
N ILE A 52 14.99 18.18 -22.53
CA ILE A 52 16.32 18.60 -22.10
C ILE A 52 17.32 18.14 -23.18
N PRO A 53 18.03 19.06 -23.87
CA PRO A 53 18.95 18.67 -24.95
C PRO A 53 20.19 17.96 -24.39
N LEU A 54 20.66 16.91 -25.07
CA LEU A 54 21.89 16.18 -24.69
C LEU A 54 23.11 17.10 -24.53
N ALA A 55 23.18 18.16 -25.36
CA ALA A 55 24.26 19.14 -25.32
C ALA A 55 24.36 19.88 -23.98
N LEU A 56 23.30 19.93 -23.16
CA LEU A 56 23.34 20.57 -21.84
C LEU A 56 24.42 19.95 -20.92
N ALA A 57 24.71 18.65 -21.09
CA ALA A 57 25.74 17.97 -20.33
C ALA A 57 27.17 18.48 -20.60
N ASN A 58 27.37 19.28 -21.66
CA ASN A 58 28.67 19.92 -21.95
C ASN A 58 29.03 20.99 -20.89
N LEU A 59 28.06 21.47 -20.10
CA LEU A 59 28.27 22.47 -19.05
C LEU A 59 28.87 21.81 -17.78
N THR A 60 30.07 21.25 -17.91
CA THR A 60 30.73 20.43 -16.88
C THR A 60 31.13 21.19 -15.61
N LYS A 61 31.16 22.53 -15.66
CA LYS A 61 31.41 23.42 -14.50
C LYS A 61 30.14 23.82 -13.75
N LEU A 62 28.96 23.46 -14.27
CA LEU A 62 27.69 23.81 -13.65
C LEU A 62 27.56 23.13 -12.28
N ILE A 63 27.29 23.94 -11.27
CA ILE A 63 27.07 23.58 -9.86
C ILE A 63 25.56 23.44 -9.61
N ALA A 64 24.75 24.34 -10.17
CA ALA A 64 23.31 24.30 -10.01
C ALA A 64 22.58 24.40 -11.35
N LEU A 65 21.72 23.43 -11.62
CA LEU A 65 20.77 23.43 -12.74
C LEU A 65 19.36 23.38 -12.19
N LYS A 66 18.56 24.41 -12.49
CA LYS A 66 17.15 24.48 -12.08
C LYS A 66 16.28 24.69 -13.31
N LEU A 67 15.42 23.72 -13.59
CA LEU A 67 14.47 23.73 -14.71
C LEU A 67 13.02 23.53 -14.23
N SER A 68 12.80 23.60 -12.93
CA SER A 68 11.54 23.31 -12.25
C SER A 68 10.37 24.16 -12.73
N SER A 69 9.15 23.65 -12.62
CA SER A 69 7.92 24.38 -12.98
C SER A 69 7.96 24.92 -14.41
N ASN A 70 8.09 24.01 -15.37
CA ASN A 70 8.04 24.27 -16.80
C ASN A 70 7.14 23.22 -17.48
N LYS A 71 7.16 23.14 -18.81
CA LYS A 71 6.43 22.14 -19.63
C LYS A 71 7.39 21.16 -20.31
N ILE A 72 8.54 20.90 -19.68
CA ILE A 72 9.58 20.04 -20.25
C ILE A 72 9.11 18.59 -20.19
N LYS A 73 9.28 17.85 -21.28
CA LYS A 73 8.87 16.46 -21.45
C LYS A 73 10.03 15.56 -21.90
N GLY A 74 9.75 14.27 -22.02
CA GLY A 74 10.72 13.27 -22.48
C GLY A 74 11.68 12.85 -21.37
N LEU A 75 12.81 12.26 -21.77
CA LEU A 75 13.74 11.62 -20.84
C LEU A 75 14.71 12.61 -20.18
N ILE A 76 15.15 12.28 -18.96
CA ILE A 76 16.38 12.86 -18.41
C ILE A 76 17.56 12.37 -19.29
N PRO A 77 18.43 13.27 -19.78
CA PRO A 77 19.52 12.90 -20.69
C PRO A 77 20.43 11.80 -20.12
N PRO A 78 20.72 10.73 -20.87
CA PRO A 78 21.59 9.65 -20.41
C PRO A 78 23.04 10.08 -20.20
N ASN A 79 23.46 11.25 -20.68
CA ASN A 79 24.78 11.82 -20.45
C ASN A 79 24.83 12.85 -19.30
N ILE A 80 23.76 13.01 -18.52
CA ILE A 80 23.73 13.95 -17.38
C ILE A 80 24.88 13.69 -16.38
N GLY A 81 25.30 12.43 -16.23
CA GLY A 81 26.44 12.03 -15.38
C GLY A 81 27.78 12.68 -15.71
N GLN A 82 27.94 13.28 -16.90
CA GLN A 82 29.15 14.02 -17.29
C GLN A 82 29.29 15.38 -16.56
N MET A 83 28.21 15.86 -15.94
CA MET A 83 28.20 17.13 -15.20
C MET A 83 28.78 16.95 -13.79
N HIS A 84 30.03 16.48 -13.67
CA HIS A 84 30.67 16.08 -12.39
C HIS A 84 30.81 17.19 -11.33
N SER A 85 30.54 18.45 -11.68
CA SER A 85 30.51 19.58 -10.73
C SER A 85 29.14 19.82 -10.12
N LEU A 86 28.09 19.15 -10.64
CA LEU A 86 26.71 19.41 -10.27
C LEU A 86 26.46 18.99 -8.82
N GLN A 87 25.89 19.94 -8.08
CA GLN A 87 25.58 19.84 -6.66
C GLN A 87 24.07 19.92 -6.44
N VAL A 88 23.37 20.71 -7.26
CA VAL A 88 21.93 20.90 -7.20
C VAL A 88 21.32 20.65 -8.57
N LEU A 89 20.33 19.77 -8.61
CA LEU A 89 19.52 19.51 -9.79
C LEU A 89 18.04 19.53 -9.42
N LEU A 90 17.33 20.56 -9.88
CA LEU A 90 15.90 20.75 -9.64
C LEU A 90 15.16 20.67 -10.98
N LEU A 91 14.31 19.66 -11.13
CA LEU A 91 13.54 19.34 -12.34
C LEU A 91 12.04 19.17 -12.04
N GLU A 92 11.61 19.45 -10.81
CA GLU A 92 10.26 19.18 -10.33
C GLU A 92 9.19 19.95 -11.10
N ASN A 93 7.96 19.42 -11.09
CA ASN A 93 6.82 20.03 -11.73
C ASN A 93 7.05 20.26 -13.24
N ASN A 94 7.26 19.14 -13.94
CA ASN A 94 7.42 19.07 -15.40
C ASN A 94 6.64 17.82 -15.90
N SER A 95 6.93 17.35 -17.12
CA SER A 95 6.37 16.13 -17.71
C SER A 95 7.46 15.15 -18.14
N LEU A 96 8.56 15.09 -17.38
CA LEU A 96 9.66 14.15 -17.63
C LEU A 96 9.19 12.71 -17.43
N GLU A 97 9.68 11.80 -18.27
CA GLU A 97 9.27 10.39 -18.28
C GLU A 97 10.45 9.43 -18.41
N GLY A 98 10.17 8.13 -18.38
CA GLY A 98 11.17 7.08 -18.50
C GLY A 98 11.97 6.84 -17.22
N PRO A 99 12.98 5.96 -17.26
CA PRO A 99 13.76 5.62 -16.08
C PRO A 99 14.77 6.70 -15.71
N ILE A 100 15.15 6.74 -14.43
CA ILE A 100 16.32 7.50 -13.97
C ILE A 100 17.57 6.88 -14.63
N PRO A 101 18.35 7.62 -15.44
CA PRO A 101 19.48 7.05 -16.19
C PRO A 101 20.59 6.60 -15.25
N LEU A 102 21.26 5.47 -15.52
CA LEU A 102 22.33 4.95 -14.65
C LEU A 102 23.52 5.91 -14.48
N SER A 103 23.80 6.76 -15.47
CA SER A 103 24.83 7.78 -15.38
C SER A 103 24.54 8.84 -14.30
N PHE A 104 23.28 8.98 -13.89
CA PHE A 104 22.86 9.86 -12.81
C PHE A 104 23.65 9.60 -11.53
N TYR A 105 23.91 8.32 -11.22
CA TYR A 105 24.64 7.88 -10.05
C TYR A 105 26.16 8.17 -10.09
N GLN A 106 26.63 8.88 -11.12
CA GLN A 106 28.02 9.37 -11.24
C GLN A 106 28.17 10.82 -10.72
N LEU A 107 27.07 11.48 -10.35
CA LEU A 107 27.04 12.85 -9.85
C LEU A 107 27.38 12.92 -8.36
N VAL A 108 28.57 12.43 -7.99
CA VAL A 108 29.00 12.19 -6.60
C VAL A 108 29.04 13.42 -5.69
N ARG A 109 28.99 14.64 -6.27
CA ARG A 109 28.94 15.92 -5.55
C ARG A 109 27.52 16.43 -5.29
N MET A 110 26.51 15.74 -5.80
CA MET A 110 25.12 16.13 -5.64
C MET A 110 24.75 16.12 -4.16
N TYR A 111 24.29 17.27 -3.66
CA TYR A 111 23.73 17.39 -2.31
C TYR A 111 22.21 17.55 -2.32
N GLY A 112 21.63 18.06 -3.41
CA GLY A 112 20.19 18.25 -3.54
C GLY A 112 19.66 17.80 -4.90
N LEU A 113 18.70 16.88 -4.87
CA LEU A 113 17.97 16.41 -6.04
C LEU A 113 16.47 16.59 -5.81
N ASP A 114 15.82 17.23 -6.78
CA ASP A 114 14.37 17.22 -6.89
C ASP A 114 13.93 16.87 -8.31
N ILE A 115 13.22 15.76 -8.45
CA ILE A 115 12.53 15.35 -9.69
C ILE A 115 11.05 15.07 -9.43
N GLY A 116 10.50 15.59 -8.33
CA GLY A 116 9.10 15.37 -7.94
C GLY A 116 8.10 15.89 -8.98
N HIS A 117 6.85 15.44 -8.90
CA HIS A 117 5.77 15.88 -9.80
C HIS A 117 6.13 15.76 -11.30
N ASN A 118 6.51 14.55 -11.72
CA ASN A 118 6.82 14.19 -13.09
C ASN A 118 6.21 12.79 -13.39
N MET A 119 6.75 12.07 -14.38
CA MET A 119 6.38 10.69 -14.71
C MET A 119 7.56 9.69 -14.84
N PRO A 120 8.71 9.80 -14.11
CA PRO A 120 9.73 8.76 -14.14
C PRO A 120 9.17 7.41 -13.67
N ILE A 121 9.64 6.34 -14.31
CA ILE A 121 9.22 4.95 -14.07
C ILE A 121 10.39 4.08 -13.63
N GLY A 122 10.09 2.86 -13.20
CA GLY A 122 11.10 1.86 -12.85
C GLY A 122 11.64 2.02 -11.44
N SER A 123 12.74 1.35 -11.15
CA SER A 123 13.34 1.29 -9.81
C SER A 123 14.45 2.32 -9.60
N ILE A 124 14.75 2.58 -8.34
CA ILE A 124 15.98 3.27 -7.94
C ILE A 124 17.11 2.25 -7.94
N SER A 125 18.21 2.54 -8.65
CA SER A 125 19.38 1.66 -8.67
C SER A 125 20.03 1.57 -7.28
N SER A 126 20.62 0.42 -6.97
CA SER A 126 21.48 0.26 -5.79
C SER A 126 22.69 1.19 -5.81
N SER A 127 23.12 1.65 -6.99
CA SER A 127 24.18 2.65 -7.17
C SER A 127 23.85 4.03 -6.60
N ILE A 128 22.64 4.24 -6.04
CA ILE A 128 22.29 5.46 -5.31
C ILE A 128 23.32 5.76 -4.19
N ASN A 129 23.93 4.72 -3.60
CA ASN A 129 24.97 4.86 -2.59
C ASN A 129 26.23 5.61 -3.05
N ASN A 130 26.45 5.76 -4.37
CA ASN A 130 27.54 6.57 -4.90
C ASN A 130 27.35 8.07 -4.66
N LEU A 131 26.11 8.52 -4.41
CA LEU A 131 25.78 9.92 -4.16
C LEU A 131 26.06 10.29 -2.70
N THR A 132 27.29 10.08 -2.25
CA THR A 132 27.67 10.16 -0.83
C THR A 132 27.46 11.54 -0.20
N SER A 133 27.40 12.60 -1.01
CA SER A 133 27.15 13.98 -0.55
C SER A 133 25.66 14.33 -0.46
N LEU A 134 24.75 13.41 -0.83
CA LEU A 134 23.33 13.69 -0.96
C LEU A 134 22.68 13.95 0.40
N GLN A 135 22.06 15.12 0.55
CA GLN A 135 21.36 15.54 1.76
C GLN A 135 19.85 15.64 1.55
N ARG A 136 19.41 15.98 0.33
CA ARG A 136 17.99 16.11 -0.02
C ARG A 136 17.67 15.29 -1.25
N LEU A 137 16.71 14.38 -1.10
CA LEU A 137 16.22 13.53 -2.17
C LEU A 137 14.70 13.61 -2.25
N TYR A 138 14.22 14.34 -3.27
CA TYR A 138 12.79 14.51 -3.51
C TYR A 138 12.39 13.84 -4.83
N LEU A 139 11.57 12.80 -4.70
CA LEU A 139 11.09 11.92 -5.76
C LEU A 139 9.56 11.80 -5.77
N SER A 140 8.86 12.67 -5.04
CA SER A 140 7.42 12.58 -4.80
C SER A 140 6.57 12.70 -6.06
N SER A 141 5.36 12.13 -6.05
CA SER A 141 4.38 12.24 -7.15
C SER A 141 4.95 11.85 -8.51
N ASN A 142 5.42 10.61 -8.61
CA ASN A 142 6.00 10.02 -9.81
C ASN A 142 5.43 8.62 -10.04
N LYS A 143 6.03 7.84 -10.96
CA LYS A 143 5.62 6.45 -11.26
C LYS A 143 6.72 5.45 -10.91
N LEU A 144 7.60 5.79 -9.97
CA LEU A 144 8.67 4.92 -9.51
C LEU A 144 8.07 3.72 -8.78
N SER A 145 8.72 2.57 -8.93
CA SER A 145 8.20 1.29 -8.42
C SER A 145 9.33 0.39 -7.94
N SER A 146 9.00 -0.86 -7.63
CA SER A 146 9.91 -1.85 -7.05
C SER A 146 10.27 -1.53 -5.59
N THR A 147 11.21 -2.29 -5.03
CA THR A 147 11.64 -2.18 -3.64
C THR A 147 12.67 -1.06 -3.46
N LEU A 148 12.69 -0.44 -2.28
CA LEU A 148 13.74 0.49 -1.90
C LEU A 148 15.10 -0.26 -1.84
N PRO A 149 16.14 0.18 -2.57
CA PRO A 149 17.41 -0.53 -2.60
C PRO A 149 18.15 -0.37 -1.26
N PRO A 150 18.83 -1.43 -0.76
CA PRO A 150 19.63 -1.33 0.48
C PRO A 150 20.70 -0.22 0.44
N GLY A 151 21.26 0.07 -0.74
CA GLY A 151 22.22 1.15 -0.93
C GLY A 151 21.69 2.55 -0.60
N LEU A 152 20.36 2.75 -0.58
CA LEU A 152 19.76 4.00 -0.11
C LEU A 152 20.18 4.28 1.34
N CYS A 153 20.24 3.24 2.18
CA CYS A 153 20.63 3.32 3.59
C CYS A 153 22.13 3.50 3.84
N GLU A 154 22.92 3.67 2.78
CA GLU A 154 24.34 4.01 2.87
C GLU A 154 24.60 5.52 2.72
N LEU A 155 23.56 6.31 2.39
CA LEU A 155 23.61 7.76 2.31
C LEU A 155 23.58 8.40 3.70
N LYS A 156 24.73 8.38 4.39
CA LYS A 156 24.84 8.82 5.80
C LYS A 156 24.56 10.31 6.01
N ASP A 157 24.72 11.11 4.96
CA ASP A 157 24.50 12.56 5.02
C ASP A 157 23.06 12.96 4.65
N LEU A 158 22.18 11.99 4.38
CA LEU A 158 20.80 12.25 3.98
C LEU A 158 19.98 12.81 5.15
N ARG A 159 19.36 13.97 4.92
CA ARG A 159 18.56 14.73 5.89
C ARG A 159 17.08 14.70 5.58
N GLU A 160 16.76 14.72 4.28
CA GLU A 160 15.39 14.85 3.82
C GLU A 160 15.13 13.84 2.70
N LEU A 161 14.14 12.98 2.92
CA LEU A 161 13.72 11.94 1.98
C LEU A 161 12.21 12.05 1.75
N TYR A 162 11.84 12.50 0.55
CA TYR A 162 10.45 12.60 0.11
C TYR A 162 10.23 11.71 -1.10
N MET A 163 9.43 10.67 -0.95
CA MET A 163 9.16 9.63 -1.95
C MET A 163 7.67 9.30 -2.04
N GLN A 164 6.82 10.13 -1.42
CA GLN A 164 5.39 9.91 -1.37
C GLN A 164 4.73 9.90 -2.74
N ASP A 165 3.57 9.27 -2.86
CA ASP A 165 2.78 9.20 -4.09
C ASP A 165 3.59 8.57 -5.24
N ASN A 166 3.95 7.30 -5.04
CA ASN A 166 4.66 6.45 -5.99
C ASN A 166 4.10 5.00 -5.91
N TYR A 167 4.77 4.05 -6.55
CA TYR A 167 4.40 2.63 -6.54
C TYR A 167 5.46 1.74 -5.89
N PHE A 168 6.22 2.24 -4.91
CA PHE A 168 7.22 1.44 -4.20
C PHE A 168 6.55 0.28 -3.44
N THR A 169 7.17 -0.91 -3.50
CA THR A 169 6.65 -2.15 -2.91
C THR A 169 7.67 -2.80 -1.96
N GLY A 170 7.26 -3.86 -1.26
CA GLY A 170 8.13 -4.59 -0.35
C GLY A 170 8.39 -3.83 0.95
N ASN A 171 9.42 -4.26 1.69
CA ASN A 171 9.63 -3.78 3.05
C ASN A 171 10.51 -2.54 3.10
N LEU A 172 10.38 -1.76 4.18
CA LEU A 172 11.41 -0.79 4.54
C LEU A 172 12.75 -1.52 4.77
N PRO A 173 13.87 -1.05 4.20
CA PRO A 173 15.15 -1.69 4.41
C PRO A 173 15.55 -1.69 5.88
N LEU A 174 16.08 -2.81 6.38
CA LEU A 174 16.54 -2.91 7.78
C LEU A 174 17.61 -1.86 8.13
N GLY A 175 18.37 -1.40 7.13
CA GLY A 175 19.37 -0.35 7.23
C GLY A 175 18.82 1.06 7.45
N ILE A 176 17.48 1.27 7.49
CA ILE A 176 16.88 2.61 7.64
C ILE A 176 17.46 3.38 8.84
N GLY A 177 17.77 2.68 9.93
CA GLY A 177 18.38 3.28 11.12
C GLY A 177 19.82 3.79 10.95
N ASN A 178 20.41 3.70 9.76
CA ASN A 178 21.73 4.28 9.44
C ASN A 178 21.65 5.78 9.17
N PHE A 179 20.47 6.34 8.92
CA PHE A 179 20.28 7.77 8.67
C PHE A 179 20.30 8.61 9.95
N ILE A 180 21.44 8.60 10.64
CA ILE A 180 21.57 9.17 11.99
C ILE A 180 21.31 10.69 12.06
N ILE A 181 21.41 11.40 10.94
CA ILE A 181 21.15 12.85 10.85
C ILE A 181 19.87 13.19 10.07
N MET A 182 18.99 12.20 9.84
CA MET A 182 17.74 12.42 9.12
C MET A 182 16.81 13.33 9.93
N ASP A 183 16.26 14.33 9.26
CA ASP A 183 15.32 15.30 9.82
C ASP A 183 13.89 14.94 9.38
N HIS A 184 13.68 14.60 8.10
CA HIS A 184 12.36 14.38 7.49
C HIS A 184 12.30 13.13 6.61
N ILE A 185 11.30 12.28 6.86
CA ILE A 185 10.95 11.15 5.99
C ILE A 185 9.47 11.23 5.63
N ASP A 186 9.17 11.30 4.34
CA ASP A 186 7.84 11.05 3.79
C ASP A 186 7.90 9.98 2.70
N ILE A 187 7.32 8.81 2.98
CA ILE A 187 7.19 7.71 2.03
C ILE A 187 5.72 7.25 2.00
N SER A 188 4.81 8.18 2.29
CA SER A 188 3.37 7.92 2.29
C SER A 188 2.83 7.61 0.89
N ALA A 189 1.59 7.14 0.80
CA ALA A 189 0.89 6.89 -0.47
C ALA A 189 1.73 6.02 -1.45
N ASN A 190 2.11 4.83 -0.97
CA ASN A 190 2.88 3.84 -1.72
C ASN A 190 2.26 2.45 -1.50
N LYS A 191 2.97 1.38 -1.90
CA LYS A 191 2.56 -0.03 -1.70
C LYS A 191 3.55 -0.79 -0.83
N LEU A 192 4.25 -0.10 0.08
CA LEU A 192 5.19 -0.72 1.01
C LEU A 192 4.43 -1.62 1.98
N SER A 193 5.07 -2.70 2.41
CA SER A 193 4.45 -3.80 3.16
C SER A 193 5.38 -4.35 4.24
N GLY A 194 4.87 -5.29 5.03
CA GLY A 194 5.61 -5.94 6.11
C GLY A 194 5.69 -5.08 7.37
N GLU A 195 6.45 -5.57 8.35
CA GLU A 195 6.56 -4.92 9.65
C GLU A 195 7.48 -3.70 9.63
N LEU A 196 7.17 -2.71 10.47
CA LEU A 196 8.05 -1.58 10.72
C LEU A 196 9.33 -2.07 11.43
N PRO A 197 10.53 -1.83 10.88
CA PRO A 197 11.75 -2.34 11.49
C PRO A 197 12.10 -1.57 12.76
N ALA A 198 12.49 -2.29 13.82
CA ALA A 198 12.91 -1.67 15.08
C ALA A 198 14.10 -0.71 14.92
N SER A 199 14.86 -0.80 13.82
CA SER A 199 15.94 0.13 13.50
C SER A 199 15.46 1.56 13.22
N LEU A 200 14.18 1.80 12.93
CA LEU A 200 13.60 3.15 12.87
C LEU A 200 13.87 3.95 14.15
N SER A 201 13.90 3.28 15.31
CA SER A 201 14.18 3.90 16.60
C SER A 201 15.57 4.55 16.72
N LYS A 202 16.49 4.28 15.79
CA LYS A 202 17.83 4.88 15.75
C LYS A 202 17.84 6.28 15.16
N LEU A 203 16.75 6.71 14.51
CA LEU A 203 16.61 8.02 13.89
C LEU A 203 16.29 9.09 14.95
N GLN A 204 17.24 9.37 15.83
CA GLN A 204 17.04 10.23 16.99
C GLN A 204 16.86 11.71 16.64
N MET A 205 17.37 12.14 15.47
CA MET A 205 17.21 13.50 14.97
C MET A 205 15.90 13.73 14.21
N LEU A 206 15.14 12.67 13.90
CA LEU A 206 13.97 12.76 13.06
C LEU A 206 12.87 13.59 13.71
N GLU A 207 12.35 14.57 12.97
CA GLU A 207 11.28 15.48 13.40
C GLU A 207 9.94 15.12 12.77
N TYR A 208 9.96 14.65 11.52
CA TYR A 208 8.78 14.31 10.73
C TYR A 208 8.91 12.91 10.13
N LEU A 209 7.94 12.05 10.45
CA LEU A 209 7.79 10.73 9.86
C LEU A 209 6.38 10.53 9.33
N ASN A 210 6.26 10.37 8.01
CA ASN A 210 5.01 9.98 7.37
C ASN A 210 5.18 8.69 6.57
N LEU A 211 4.48 7.65 7.02
CA LEU A 211 4.42 6.33 6.39
C LEU A 211 2.95 5.95 6.06
N SER A 212 2.04 6.93 6.08
CA SER A 212 0.62 6.70 5.87
C SER A 212 0.29 6.16 4.48
N GLN A 213 -0.91 5.61 4.33
CA GLN A 213 -1.41 5.12 3.04
C GLN A 213 -0.43 4.13 2.37
N ASN A 214 -0.01 3.14 3.15
CA ASN A 214 0.78 2.01 2.70
C ASN A 214 0.07 0.71 3.11
N THR A 215 0.79 -0.41 3.11
CA THR A 215 0.27 -1.71 3.55
C THR A 215 1.11 -2.32 4.67
N PHE A 216 1.78 -1.49 5.49
CA PHE A 216 2.54 -1.95 6.64
C PHE A 216 1.66 -2.73 7.61
N ASP A 217 2.17 -3.84 8.13
CA ASP A 217 1.46 -4.75 9.03
C ASP A 217 2.28 -5.05 10.30
N GLY A 218 1.84 -6.03 11.09
CA GLY A 218 2.46 -6.35 12.37
C GLY A 218 2.22 -5.27 13.41
N ARG A 219 3.13 -5.14 14.39
CA ARG A 219 2.98 -4.23 15.53
C ARG A 219 3.80 -2.95 15.34
N ILE A 220 3.35 -1.87 15.99
CA ILE A 220 4.18 -0.68 16.16
C ILE A 220 5.36 -1.06 17.09
N PRO A 221 6.63 -0.84 16.69
CA PRO A 221 7.77 -1.24 17.51
C PRO A 221 7.83 -0.48 18.84
N GLU A 222 7.97 -1.22 19.94
CA GLU A 222 8.14 -0.65 21.29
C GLU A 222 9.33 0.33 21.38
N GLN A 223 10.35 0.16 20.54
CA GLN A 223 11.56 0.99 20.56
C GLN A 223 11.36 2.39 19.97
N LEU A 224 10.23 2.69 19.30
CA LEU A 224 10.00 4.02 18.70
C LEU A 224 10.05 5.16 19.71
N HIS A 225 9.86 4.88 21.01
CA HIS A 225 10.03 5.86 22.07
C HIS A 225 11.45 6.48 22.18
N HIS A 226 12.45 5.92 21.50
CA HIS A 226 13.81 6.49 21.45
C HIS A 226 13.95 7.67 20.46
N MET A 227 12.96 7.90 19.59
CA MET A 227 12.99 8.98 18.59
C MET A 227 12.52 10.29 19.22
N LEU A 228 13.35 10.84 20.12
CA LEU A 228 12.93 11.89 21.03
C LEU A 228 12.60 13.22 20.35
N ASN A 229 13.14 13.51 19.16
CA ASN A 229 12.88 14.77 18.44
C ASN A 229 11.59 14.78 17.60
N LEU A 230 10.86 13.66 17.53
CA LEU A 230 9.67 13.57 16.69
C LEU A 230 8.59 14.56 17.11
N GLY A 231 8.24 15.46 16.18
CA GLY A 231 7.09 16.35 16.27
C GLY A 231 5.86 15.79 15.55
N THR A 232 6.05 15.06 14.45
CA THR A 232 4.96 14.48 13.65
C THR A 232 5.22 13.01 13.34
N ILE A 233 4.22 12.18 13.61
CA ILE A 233 4.17 10.78 13.21
C ILE A 233 2.80 10.53 12.56
N ASP A 234 2.82 10.14 11.28
CA ASP A 234 1.62 9.69 10.58
C ASP A 234 1.83 8.25 10.08
N LEU A 235 1.10 7.32 10.70
CA LEU A 235 1.05 5.90 10.34
C LEU A 235 -0.36 5.51 9.87
N SER A 236 -1.21 6.49 9.57
CA SER A 236 -2.61 6.25 9.23
C SER A 236 -2.77 5.42 7.95
N HIS A 237 -3.93 4.80 7.75
CA HIS A 237 -4.24 4.04 6.55
C HIS A 237 -3.19 2.94 6.23
N ASN A 238 -2.94 2.09 7.22
CA ASN A 238 -2.08 0.90 7.09
C ASN A 238 -2.82 -0.34 7.62
N LYS A 239 -2.11 -1.44 7.82
CA LYS A 239 -2.61 -2.70 8.41
C LYS A 239 -1.94 -3.00 9.75
N LEU A 240 -1.45 -1.98 10.45
CA LEU A 240 -0.80 -2.13 11.75
C LEU A 240 -1.80 -2.68 12.77
N SER A 241 -1.33 -3.56 13.64
CA SER A 241 -2.16 -4.38 14.53
C SER A 241 -1.54 -4.51 15.91
N GLY A 242 -2.30 -5.06 16.85
CA GLY A 242 -1.90 -5.17 18.26
C GLY A 242 -2.06 -3.86 19.02
N GLU A 243 -1.48 -3.82 20.22
CA GLU A 243 -1.59 -2.68 21.12
C GLU A 243 -0.70 -1.50 20.70
N ILE A 244 -1.16 -0.29 21.00
CA ILE A 244 -0.33 0.92 20.92
C ILE A 244 0.70 0.85 22.06
N PRO A 245 2.01 0.85 21.78
CA PRO A 245 3.03 0.77 22.82
C PRO A 245 2.89 1.88 23.86
N LYS A 246 2.69 1.51 25.14
CA LYS A 246 2.61 2.49 26.26
C LYS A 246 3.89 3.31 26.40
N SER A 247 5.01 2.79 25.87
CA SER A 247 6.29 3.48 25.81
C SER A 247 6.25 4.76 24.98
N LEU A 248 5.31 4.92 24.04
CA LEU A 248 5.15 6.14 23.23
C LEU A 248 4.75 7.36 24.06
N ASP A 249 4.21 7.18 25.28
CA ASP A 249 3.94 8.29 26.21
C ASP A 249 5.22 9.08 26.58
N LYS A 250 6.40 8.50 26.35
CA LYS A 250 7.71 9.15 26.58
C LYS A 250 8.10 10.15 25.49
N LEU A 251 7.40 10.19 24.34
CA LEU A 251 7.68 11.15 23.27
C LEU A 251 7.19 12.54 23.69
N GLN A 252 8.13 13.40 24.11
CA GLN A 252 7.80 14.69 24.74
C GLN A 252 7.49 15.80 23.74
N TYR A 253 7.95 15.69 22.50
CA TYR A 253 7.82 16.73 21.47
C TYR A 253 6.72 16.43 20.44
N ILE A 254 6.04 15.30 20.54
CA ILE A 254 4.99 14.92 19.59
C ILE A 254 3.83 15.94 19.65
N GLN A 255 3.51 16.50 18.49
CA GLN A 255 2.42 17.45 18.27
C GLN A 255 1.31 16.81 17.45
N VAL A 256 1.69 16.01 16.45
CA VAL A 256 0.77 15.28 15.58
C VAL A 256 1.12 13.80 15.65
N LEU A 257 0.15 13.01 16.08
CA LEU A 257 0.20 11.54 16.00
C LEU A 257 -1.07 11.09 15.30
N ASP A 258 -0.95 10.45 14.14
CA ASP A 258 -2.07 9.85 13.44
C ASP A 258 -1.86 8.35 13.27
N LEU A 259 -2.73 7.58 13.92
CA LEU A 259 -2.78 6.11 13.88
C LEU A 259 -4.11 5.62 13.30
N SER A 260 -4.90 6.51 12.70
CA SER A 260 -6.23 6.21 12.20
C SER A 260 -6.19 5.19 11.06
N PHE A 261 -7.32 4.51 10.83
CA PHE A 261 -7.51 3.51 9.78
C PHE A 261 -6.43 2.43 9.80
N ASN A 262 -6.23 1.81 10.97
CA ASN A 262 -5.40 0.63 11.17
C ASN A 262 -6.23 -0.51 11.82
N LEU A 263 -5.57 -1.60 12.21
CA LEU A 263 -6.14 -2.76 12.90
C LEU A 263 -5.70 -2.79 14.38
N LEU A 264 -5.45 -1.63 14.98
CA LEU A 264 -4.97 -1.50 16.35
C LEU A 264 -6.06 -1.89 17.35
N GLU A 265 -5.64 -2.45 18.48
CA GLU A 265 -6.52 -2.94 19.55
C GLU A 265 -6.01 -2.53 20.94
N GLY A 266 -6.85 -2.69 21.95
CA GLY A 266 -6.47 -2.45 23.34
C GLY A 266 -6.58 -1.00 23.80
N GLU A 267 -5.97 -0.71 24.94
CA GLU A 267 -6.09 0.59 25.61
C GLU A 267 -5.21 1.65 24.94
N ILE A 268 -5.80 2.78 24.55
CA ILE A 268 -5.06 3.97 24.11
C ILE A 268 -4.25 4.52 25.30
N PRO A 269 -2.92 4.68 25.16
CA PRO A 269 -2.10 5.30 26.19
C PRO A 269 -2.63 6.67 26.60
N SER A 270 -2.49 7.01 27.88
CA SER A 270 -3.04 8.26 28.44
C SER A 270 -1.97 9.15 29.07
N GLY A 271 -0.71 8.71 29.09
CA GLY A 271 0.40 9.46 29.64
C GLY A 271 0.98 10.48 28.66
N GLY A 272 1.85 11.35 29.18
CA GLY A 272 2.61 12.29 28.36
C GLY A 272 1.75 13.13 27.42
N LYS A 273 2.13 13.18 26.14
CA LYS A 273 1.42 13.95 25.10
C LYS A 273 0.14 13.28 24.60
N PHE A 274 -0.11 12.00 24.87
CA PHE A 274 -1.40 11.36 24.57
C PHE A 274 -2.55 12.03 25.34
N ALA A 275 -2.25 12.71 26.46
CA ALA A 275 -3.20 13.56 27.16
C ALA A 275 -3.79 14.69 26.27
N ASN A 276 -3.06 15.13 25.23
CA ASN A 276 -3.44 16.26 24.37
C ASN A 276 -3.87 15.84 22.96
N LEU A 277 -3.79 14.55 22.61
CA LEU A 277 -4.21 14.06 21.31
C LEU A 277 -5.74 14.04 21.17
N SER A 278 -6.19 14.18 19.93
CA SER A 278 -7.60 14.24 19.59
C SER A 278 -8.15 12.86 19.21
N ALA A 279 -9.47 12.75 19.02
CA ALA A 279 -10.10 11.47 18.65
C ALA A 279 -9.76 11.05 17.21
N GLU A 280 -9.49 12.03 16.35
CA GLU A 280 -9.15 11.83 14.93
C GLU A 280 -7.92 10.94 14.77
N SER A 281 -6.93 11.08 15.66
CA SER A 281 -5.71 10.26 15.71
C SER A 281 -5.95 8.75 15.78
N PHE A 282 -7.15 8.31 16.17
CA PHE A 282 -7.48 6.90 16.42
C PHE A 282 -8.70 6.40 15.62
N LEU A 283 -9.20 7.21 14.69
CA LEU A 283 -10.41 6.89 13.92
C LEU A 283 -10.25 5.57 13.15
N GLY A 284 -11.32 4.80 12.97
CA GLY A 284 -11.30 3.58 12.15
C GLY A 284 -10.65 2.34 12.78
N SER A 285 -9.99 2.46 13.93
CA SER A 285 -9.45 1.33 14.71
C SER A 285 -10.47 0.88 15.78
N TYR A 286 -11.50 0.14 15.36
CA TYR A 286 -12.69 -0.17 16.18
C TYR A 286 -12.44 -1.06 17.42
N ALA A 287 -11.27 -1.70 17.52
CA ALA A 287 -10.89 -2.54 18.65
C ALA A 287 -10.14 -1.76 19.75
N LEU A 288 -9.91 -0.46 19.57
CA LEU A 288 -9.35 0.42 20.59
C LEU A 288 -10.38 0.74 21.68
N CYS A 289 -9.89 0.93 22.89
CA CYS A 289 -10.66 1.41 24.04
C CYS A 289 -9.84 2.45 24.82
N GLY A 290 -10.47 3.28 25.65
CA GLY A 290 -9.72 4.25 26.44
C GLY A 290 -10.55 5.41 26.98
N ALA A 291 -9.89 6.55 27.20
CA ALA A 291 -10.53 7.74 27.74
C ALA A 291 -11.66 8.25 26.82
N PRO A 292 -12.81 8.69 27.37
CA PRO A 292 -13.97 9.13 26.58
C PRO A 292 -13.68 10.21 25.52
N LYS A 293 -12.67 11.06 25.76
CA LYS A 293 -12.25 12.11 24.82
C LYS A 293 -11.82 11.57 23.45
N PHE A 294 -11.35 10.33 23.39
CA PHE A 294 -10.92 9.69 22.14
C PHE A 294 -12.09 9.09 21.35
N GLN A 295 -13.33 9.21 21.84
CA GLN A 295 -14.54 8.68 21.19
C GLN A 295 -14.50 7.17 20.92
N VAL A 296 -13.76 6.42 21.73
CA VAL A 296 -13.70 4.96 21.73
C VAL A 296 -14.46 4.38 22.94
N PRO A 297 -14.85 3.09 22.91
CA PRO A 297 -15.42 2.43 24.08
C PRO A 297 -14.51 2.52 25.31
N LEU A 298 -15.09 2.53 26.50
CA LEU A 298 -14.32 2.40 27.75
C LEU A 298 -13.69 1.00 27.83
N CYS A 299 -12.43 0.92 28.27
CA CYS A 299 -11.79 -0.36 28.48
C CYS A 299 -12.48 -1.15 29.59
N LEU A 300 -12.91 -2.37 29.28
CA LEU A 300 -13.44 -3.30 30.27
C LEU A 300 -12.27 -3.88 31.08
N HIS A 301 -11.91 -3.22 32.18
CA HIS A 301 -11.04 -3.84 33.16
C HIS A 301 -11.76 -5.08 33.72
N LYS A 302 -11.11 -6.24 33.63
CA LYS A 302 -11.53 -7.45 34.35
C LYS A 302 -11.30 -7.27 35.85
N THR A 303 -12.06 -6.40 36.48
CA THR A 303 -12.34 -6.52 37.91
C THR A 303 -13.46 -7.56 38.08
N GLU A 304 -13.16 -8.57 38.90
CA GLU A 304 -14.04 -9.65 39.33
C GLU A 304 -14.35 -10.78 38.32
N ARG A 305 -13.46 -11.79 38.38
CA ARG A 305 -13.87 -13.20 38.39
C ARG A 305 -14.85 -13.43 39.56
N GLN A 306 -16.10 -13.02 39.43
CA GLN A 306 -17.19 -13.56 40.26
C GLN A 306 -18.11 -14.42 39.38
N SER A 307 -18.30 -15.66 39.85
CA SER A 307 -19.24 -16.67 39.36
C SER A 307 -18.90 -17.43 38.06
N LYS A 308 -17.79 -18.18 38.08
CA LYS A 308 -17.70 -19.48 37.37
C LYS A 308 -18.50 -20.59 38.08
N SER A 309 -19.56 -20.26 38.82
CA SER A 309 -20.38 -21.24 39.55
C SER A 309 -21.57 -21.74 38.71
N ASN A 310 -22.07 -20.93 37.78
CA ASN A 310 -23.30 -21.26 37.05
C ASN A 310 -23.06 -22.10 35.79
N ALA A 311 -21.90 -21.99 35.14
CA ALA A 311 -21.59 -22.80 33.95
C ALA A 311 -21.39 -24.29 34.26
N ALA A 312 -20.82 -24.62 35.42
CA ALA A 312 -20.60 -26.01 35.84
C ALA A 312 -21.93 -26.75 36.14
N LYS A 313 -22.96 -26.05 36.62
CA LYS A 313 -24.28 -26.63 36.90
C LYS A 313 -25.08 -26.95 35.63
N VAL A 314 -24.89 -26.18 34.56
CA VAL A 314 -25.56 -26.40 33.26
C VAL A 314 -25.00 -27.64 32.55
N ILE A 315 -23.69 -27.91 32.68
CA ILE A 315 -23.05 -29.07 32.04
C ILE A 315 -23.51 -30.40 32.66
N VAL A 316 -23.76 -30.43 33.98
CA VAL A 316 -24.24 -31.65 34.67
C VAL A 316 -25.71 -31.96 34.36
N ALA A 317 -26.56 -30.93 34.15
CA ALA A 317 -27.96 -31.12 33.78
C ALA A 317 -28.14 -31.68 32.35
N CYS A 318 -27.28 -31.29 31.40
CA CYS A 318 -27.35 -31.78 30.02
C CYS A 318 -26.88 -33.24 29.85
N ALA A 319 -26.04 -33.76 30.76
CA ALA A 319 -25.53 -35.13 30.69
C ALA A 319 -26.60 -36.19 31.04
N ILE A 320 -27.60 -35.84 31.86
CA ILE A 320 -28.63 -36.78 32.33
C ILE A 320 -29.82 -36.86 31.35
N GLY A 321 -30.11 -35.78 30.60
CA GLY A 321 -31.17 -35.79 29.58
C GLY A 321 -30.78 -36.49 28.27
N GLY A 322 -29.49 -36.48 27.90
CA GLY A 322 -29.01 -37.05 26.65
C GLY A 322 -29.01 -38.59 26.60
N SER A 323 -28.85 -39.26 27.75
CA SER A 323 -28.76 -40.72 27.83
C SER A 323 -30.11 -41.41 27.64
N ALA A 324 -31.22 -40.82 28.10
CA ALA A 324 -32.56 -41.36 27.90
C ALA A 324 -33.01 -41.34 26.42
N LEU A 325 -32.67 -40.26 25.70
CA LEU A 325 -32.96 -40.12 24.27
C LEU A 325 -32.16 -41.12 23.41
N LEU A 326 -30.93 -41.42 23.80
CA LEU A 326 -30.07 -42.39 23.10
C LEU A 326 -30.61 -43.82 23.19
N VAL A 327 -31.19 -44.22 24.33
CA VAL A 327 -31.79 -45.56 24.51
C VAL A 327 -33.06 -45.71 23.67
N ILE A 328 -33.89 -44.66 23.56
CA ILE A 328 -35.11 -44.67 22.74
C ILE A 328 -34.76 -44.75 21.24
N VAL A 329 -33.71 -44.05 20.80
CA VAL A 329 -33.24 -44.12 19.41
C VAL A 329 -32.62 -45.50 19.10
N CYS A 330 -31.82 -46.06 20.01
CA CYS A 330 -31.22 -47.39 19.83
C CYS A 330 -32.25 -48.51 19.79
N THR A 331 -33.33 -48.43 20.59
CA THR A 331 -34.43 -49.40 20.56
C THR A 331 -35.24 -49.31 19.27
N PHE A 332 -35.52 -48.10 18.78
CA PHE A 332 -36.15 -47.90 17.46
C PHE A 332 -35.29 -48.44 16.32
N ILE A 333 -33.98 -48.17 16.32
CA ILE A 333 -33.04 -48.69 15.32
C ILE A 333 -32.98 -50.23 15.39
N GLY A 334 -32.98 -50.82 16.59
CA GLY A 334 -33.00 -52.28 16.78
C GLY A 334 -34.24 -52.94 16.17
N ILE A 335 -35.42 -52.34 16.37
CA ILE A 335 -36.70 -52.84 15.81
C ILE A 335 -36.72 -52.71 14.28
N SER A 336 -36.24 -51.57 13.75
CA SER A 336 -36.12 -51.35 12.30
C SER A 336 -35.12 -52.31 11.65
N CYS A 337 -33.99 -52.60 12.30
CA CYS A 337 -32.99 -53.56 11.83
C CYS A 337 -33.50 -55.00 11.88
N TYR A 338 -34.30 -55.37 12.88
CA TYR A 338 -34.94 -56.69 12.98
C TYR A 338 -35.98 -56.90 11.86
N ARG A 339 -36.76 -55.87 11.51
CA ARG A 339 -37.69 -55.91 10.37
C ARG A 339 -36.97 -55.99 9.02
N LYS A 340 -35.81 -55.34 8.88
CA LYS A 340 -35.02 -55.35 7.63
C LYS A 340 -34.28 -56.67 7.41
N LYS A 341 -33.97 -57.43 8.47
CA LYS A 341 -33.25 -58.73 8.42
C LYS A 341 -34.05 -59.90 7.83
N ARG A 342 -35.32 -59.70 7.45
CA ARG A 342 -36.16 -60.74 6.84
C ARG A 342 -36.23 -60.68 5.31
N LEU A 343 -35.63 -59.66 4.68
CA LEU A 343 -35.50 -59.60 3.22
C LEU A 343 -34.04 -59.43 2.82
N LEU A 344 -33.57 -60.43 2.06
CA LEU A 344 -32.38 -60.46 1.20
C LEU A 344 -31.06 -60.95 1.84
N LYS A 345 -30.72 -62.19 1.48
CA LYS A 345 -29.41 -62.84 1.57
C LYS A 345 -28.54 -62.45 0.35
N GLN A 346 -27.34 -61.91 0.62
CA GLN A 346 -26.03 -62.13 -0.02
C GLN A 346 -25.76 -61.68 -1.49
N PRO A 347 -24.47 -61.58 -1.94
CA PRO A 347 -23.56 -60.41 -1.86
C PRO A 347 -23.12 -59.95 -3.28
N ASP A 348 -22.56 -58.77 -3.56
CA ASP A 348 -21.26 -58.18 -3.21
C ASP A 348 -21.30 -56.71 -3.71
N ASP A 349 -20.57 -55.77 -3.09
CA ASP A 349 -20.03 -54.56 -3.75
C ASP A 349 -19.21 -53.69 -2.78
N ILE A 350 -17.90 -53.78 -2.91
CA ILE A 350 -16.93 -52.79 -2.42
C ILE A 350 -16.88 -51.69 -3.50
N GLU A 351 -17.77 -50.70 -3.44
CA GLU A 351 -17.61 -49.37 -4.08
C GLU A 351 -18.83 -48.46 -3.83
N ARG A 352 -18.95 -47.84 -2.64
CA ARG A 352 -19.92 -46.76 -2.42
C ARG A 352 -19.32 -45.57 -1.68
N LEU A 353 -18.45 -44.86 -2.40
CA LEU A 353 -18.09 -43.46 -2.12
C LEU A 353 -18.24 -42.54 -3.35
N ARG A 354 -18.97 -42.99 -4.38
CA ARG A 354 -19.43 -42.13 -5.49
C ARG A 354 -20.94 -41.96 -5.41
N GLY A 355 -21.39 -40.81 -4.93
CA GLY A 355 -22.83 -40.59 -4.78
C GLY A 355 -23.28 -39.14 -4.71
N ILE A 356 -22.43 -38.15 -5.07
CA ILE A 356 -22.89 -36.80 -5.39
C ILE A 356 -22.06 -36.31 -6.59
N THR A 357 -22.44 -36.69 -7.79
CA THR A 357 -22.00 -36.02 -9.03
C THR A 357 -22.89 -34.78 -9.21
N LEU A 358 -22.33 -33.58 -8.98
CA LEU A 358 -22.99 -32.35 -9.40
C LEU A 358 -23.04 -32.33 -10.95
N PRO A 359 -24.14 -31.86 -11.56
CA PRO A 359 -24.20 -31.74 -13.02
C PRO A 359 -23.11 -30.79 -13.53
N VAL A 360 -22.37 -31.21 -14.55
CA VAL A 360 -21.32 -30.40 -15.19
C VAL A 360 -21.97 -29.55 -16.27
N ILE A 361 -22.15 -28.26 -16.01
CA ILE A 361 -22.68 -27.28 -16.97
C ILE A 361 -21.51 -26.53 -17.58
N SER A 362 -21.42 -26.53 -18.92
CA SER A 362 -20.31 -25.86 -19.61
C SER A 362 -20.52 -24.34 -19.72
N HIS A 363 -19.43 -23.56 -19.82
CA HIS A 363 -19.53 -22.12 -20.08
C HIS A 363 -20.34 -21.80 -21.34
N ARG A 364 -20.22 -22.61 -22.40
CA ARG A 364 -20.98 -22.44 -23.65
C ARG A 364 -22.50 -22.59 -23.42
N GLU A 365 -22.89 -23.53 -22.57
CA GLU A 365 -24.28 -23.74 -22.20
C GLU A 365 -24.83 -22.55 -21.40
N LEU A 366 -24.04 -21.97 -20.48
CA LEU A 366 -24.43 -20.76 -19.75
C LEU A 366 -24.56 -19.53 -20.66
N VAL A 367 -23.64 -19.36 -21.62
CA VAL A 367 -23.72 -18.32 -22.65
C VAL A 367 -25.01 -18.45 -23.45
N HIS A 368 -25.36 -19.65 -23.90
CA HIS A 368 -26.61 -19.88 -24.62
C HIS A 368 -27.84 -19.64 -23.73
N ALA A 369 -27.85 -20.21 -22.53
CA ALA A 369 -28.94 -20.11 -21.56
C ALA A 369 -29.26 -18.67 -21.15
N THR A 370 -28.26 -17.79 -21.13
CA THR A 370 -28.39 -16.38 -20.74
C THR A 370 -28.50 -15.42 -21.93
N SER A 371 -28.57 -15.94 -23.17
CA SER A 371 -28.53 -15.13 -24.40
C SER A 371 -27.30 -14.21 -24.44
N ASN A 372 -26.12 -14.81 -24.27
CA ASN A 372 -24.82 -14.15 -24.20
C ASN A 372 -24.72 -13.08 -23.10
N PHE A 373 -25.23 -13.39 -21.91
CA PHE A 373 -25.28 -12.46 -20.76
C PHE A 373 -25.92 -11.11 -21.13
N SER A 374 -26.99 -11.14 -21.93
CA SER A 374 -27.70 -9.93 -22.39
C SER A 374 -28.32 -9.16 -21.22
N ASN A 375 -28.39 -7.83 -21.36
CA ASN A 375 -29.10 -6.94 -20.42
C ASN A 375 -30.57 -7.30 -20.23
N ALA A 376 -31.21 -7.95 -21.21
CA ALA A 376 -32.60 -8.42 -21.09
C ALA A 376 -32.77 -9.50 -20.00
N ASN A 377 -31.69 -10.20 -19.65
CA ASN A 377 -31.65 -11.25 -18.63
C ASN A 377 -30.97 -10.78 -17.35
N PHE A 378 -30.62 -9.51 -17.21
CA PHE A 378 -29.94 -9.00 -16.02
C PHE A 378 -30.87 -8.97 -14.81
N LEU A 379 -30.41 -9.55 -13.69
CA LEU A 379 -31.17 -9.60 -12.43
C LEU A 379 -30.63 -8.62 -11.38
N GLY A 380 -29.34 -8.29 -11.41
CA GLY A 380 -28.73 -7.37 -10.45
C GLY A 380 -27.21 -7.47 -10.40
N ASN A 381 -26.58 -6.51 -9.71
CA ASN A 381 -25.13 -6.48 -9.51
C ASN A 381 -24.79 -6.35 -8.02
N GLY A 382 -23.76 -7.06 -7.58
CA GLY A 382 -23.13 -6.88 -6.27
C GLY A 382 -21.71 -6.31 -6.41
N SER A 383 -21.01 -6.19 -5.29
CA SER A 383 -19.66 -5.61 -5.26
C SER A 383 -18.62 -6.38 -6.09
N PHE A 384 -18.84 -7.67 -6.35
CA PHE A 384 -17.86 -8.56 -6.99
C PHE A 384 -18.38 -9.33 -8.21
N GLY A 385 -19.58 -9.01 -8.70
CA GLY A 385 -20.13 -9.72 -9.85
C GLY A 385 -21.60 -9.43 -10.12
N SER A 386 -22.01 -9.76 -11.34
CA SER A 386 -23.36 -9.55 -11.86
C SER A 386 -24.12 -10.86 -11.94
N VAL A 387 -25.45 -10.80 -11.78
CA VAL A 387 -26.34 -11.97 -11.81
C VAL A 387 -27.29 -11.86 -13.00
N TYR A 388 -27.38 -12.94 -13.78
CA TYR A 388 -28.25 -13.05 -14.94
C TYR A 388 -29.23 -14.21 -14.79
N LYS A 389 -30.42 -14.08 -15.36
CA LYS A 389 -31.37 -15.17 -15.52
C LYS A 389 -30.96 -16.04 -16.71
N GLY A 390 -30.99 -17.35 -16.55
CA GLY A 390 -30.76 -18.30 -17.64
C GLY A 390 -31.80 -19.41 -17.65
N ILE A 391 -32.00 -20.04 -18.81
CA ILE A 391 -32.80 -21.26 -18.96
C ILE A 391 -31.90 -22.34 -19.57
N LEU A 392 -31.62 -23.39 -18.81
CA LEU A 392 -30.77 -24.51 -19.25
C LEU A 392 -31.49 -25.38 -20.29
N ALA A 393 -30.75 -26.29 -20.94
CA ALA A 393 -31.29 -27.14 -22.02
C ALA A 393 -32.43 -28.07 -21.57
N ASP A 394 -32.48 -28.41 -20.29
CA ASP A 394 -33.55 -29.20 -19.66
C ASP A 394 -34.78 -28.34 -19.25
N GLY A 395 -34.77 -27.04 -19.54
CA GLY A 395 -35.82 -26.09 -19.18
C GLY A 395 -35.70 -25.52 -17.76
N MET A 396 -34.67 -25.87 -17.00
CA MET A 396 -34.45 -25.36 -15.65
C MET A 396 -34.12 -23.86 -15.68
N THR A 397 -34.90 -23.05 -14.97
CA THR A 397 -34.58 -21.62 -14.77
C THR A 397 -33.53 -21.48 -13.68
N VAL A 398 -32.44 -20.78 -13.98
CA VAL A 398 -31.29 -20.58 -13.08
C VAL A 398 -30.90 -19.11 -12.97
N ALA A 399 -30.26 -18.76 -11.86
CA ALA A 399 -29.56 -17.49 -11.69
C ALA A 399 -28.05 -17.73 -11.82
N VAL A 400 -27.41 -17.11 -12.80
CA VAL A 400 -26.00 -17.26 -13.14
C VAL A 400 -25.25 -16.03 -12.64
N LYS A 401 -24.38 -16.21 -11.63
CA LYS A 401 -23.54 -15.14 -11.11
C LYS A 401 -22.16 -15.18 -11.78
N VAL A 402 -21.81 -14.09 -12.47
CA VAL A 402 -20.53 -13.91 -13.15
C VAL A 402 -19.64 -13.03 -12.27
N HIS A 403 -18.52 -13.58 -11.81
CA HIS A 403 -17.57 -12.85 -10.96
C HIS A 403 -16.61 -12.02 -11.82
N ASN A 404 -16.36 -10.78 -11.41
CA ASN A 404 -15.38 -9.94 -12.07
C ASN A 404 -13.99 -10.18 -11.46
N LEU A 405 -13.22 -11.07 -12.09
CA LEU A 405 -11.88 -11.46 -11.64
C LEU A 405 -10.82 -10.36 -11.76
N LEU A 406 -11.16 -9.20 -12.32
CA LEU A 406 -10.28 -8.02 -12.38
C LEU A 406 -10.20 -7.26 -11.05
N PHE A 407 -11.08 -7.56 -10.08
CA PHE A 407 -11.09 -6.92 -8.76
C PHE A 407 -10.32 -7.74 -7.71
N GLU A 408 -9.39 -7.07 -7.03
CA GLU A 408 -8.64 -7.62 -5.90
C GLU A 408 -9.61 -8.03 -4.77
N GLY A 409 -9.70 -9.32 -4.46
CA GLY A 409 -10.62 -9.87 -3.45
C GLY A 409 -11.82 -10.67 -4.00
N ALA A 410 -12.05 -10.70 -5.33
CA ALA A 410 -13.15 -11.46 -5.93
C ALA A 410 -13.09 -12.98 -5.59
N PHE A 411 -11.88 -13.57 -5.55
CA PHE A 411 -11.69 -14.97 -5.15
C PHE A 411 -12.03 -15.22 -3.67
N LYS A 412 -11.65 -14.31 -2.76
CA LYS A 412 -12.02 -14.40 -1.34
C LYS A 412 -13.53 -14.27 -1.16
N SER A 413 -14.18 -13.39 -1.92
CA SER A 413 -15.65 -13.25 -1.91
C SER A 413 -16.34 -14.53 -2.38
N PHE A 414 -15.82 -15.17 -3.44
CA PHE A 414 -16.35 -16.43 -3.95
C PHE A 414 -16.27 -17.55 -2.89
N ASP A 415 -15.12 -17.72 -2.24
CA ASP A 415 -14.92 -18.76 -1.21
C ASP A 415 -15.81 -18.54 0.03
N ILE A 416 -16.00 -17.28 0.44
CA ILE A 416 -16.90 -16.91 1.53
C ILE A 416 -18.35 -17.21 1.15
N GLU A 417 -18.80 -16.81 -0.04
CA GLU A 417 -20.15 -17.09 -0.51
C GLU A 417 -20.44 -18.59 -0.60
N CYS A 418 -19.51 -19.39 -1.14
CA CYS A 418 -19.62 -20.84 -1.16
C CYS A 418 -19.72 -21.44 0.25
N THR A 419 -18.94 -20.92 1.21
CA THR A 419 -18.94 -21.37 2.61
C THR A 419 -20.26 -21.05 3.30
N VAL A 420 -20.77 -19.83 3.14
CA VAL A 420 -22.07 -19.39 3.66
C VAL A 420 -23.20 -20.25 3.08
N MET A 421 -23.20 -20.47 1.77
CA MET A 421 -24.23 -21.28 1.09
C MET A 421 -24.18 -22.76 1.49
N ARG A 422 -23.02 -23.28 1.91
CA ARG A 422 -22.89 -24.64 2.44
C ARG A 422 -23.46 -24.78 3.85
N GLN A 423 -23.41 -23.71 4.65
CA GLN A 423 -23.81 -23.73 6.06
C GLN A 423 -25.28 -23.36 6.27
N ILE A 424 -25.86 -22.49 5.44
CA ILE A 424 -27.24 -22.04 5.60
C ILE A 424 -28.19 -22.97 4.85
N ARG A 425 -29.13 -23.59 5.58
CA ARG A 425 -30.27 -24.33 5.00
C ARG A 425 -31.56 -23.58 5.31
N HIS A 426 -32.03 -22.79 4.35
CA HIS A 426 -33.26 -22.03 4.48
C HIS A 426 -34.16 -22.21 3.25
N ARG A 427 -35.47 -22.36 3.48
CA ARG A 427 -36.48 -22.61 2.42
C ARG A 427 -36.58 -21.52 1.35
N ASN A 428 -36.12 -20.32 1.65
CA ASN A 428 -36.14 -19.16 0.74
C ASN A 428 -34.76 -18.82 0.14
N LEU A 429 -33.73 -19.67 0.34
CA LEU A 429 -32.43 -19.48 -0.29
C LEU A 429 -32.30 -20.40 -1.50
N VAL A 430 -31.74 -19.86 -2.58
CA VAL A 430 -31.55 -20.59 -3.84
C VAL A 430 -30.43 -21.61 -3.68
N LYS A 431 -30.65 -22.85 -4.13
CA LYS A 431 -29.63 -23.92 -4.04
C LYS A 431 -28.52 -23.69 -5.07
N VAL A 432 -27.26 -23.85 -4.68
CA VAL A 432 -26.14 -23.92 -5.63
C VAL A 432 -26.23 -25.23 -6.41
N ILE A 433 -26.35 -25.13 -7.73
CA ILE A 433 -26.52 -26.27 -8.64
C ILE A 433 -25.16 -26.83 -9.06
N THR A 434 -24.23 -25.96 -9.46
CA THR A 434 -22.87 -26.29 -9.90
C THR A 434 -22.00 -25.03 -9.95
N TYR A 435 -20.72 -25.17 -10.30
CA TYR A 435 -19.82 -24.07 -10.64
C TYR A 435 -19.06 -24.41 -11.93
N CYS A 436 -18.67 -23.38 -12.69
CA CYS A 436 -17.86 -23.51 -13.89
C CYS A 436 -16.67 -22.55 -13.78
N SER A 437 -15.48 -23.01 -14.13
CA SER A 437 -14.26 -22.20 -14.25
C SER A 437 -13.96 -21.91 -15.71
#